data_AF-A0A7H8PQD8-F1
#
_entry.id   AF-A0A7H8PQD8-F1
#
_cell.length_a   1.000
_cell.length_b   1.000
_cell.length_c   1.000
_cell.angle_alpha   90.00
_cell.angle_beta   90.00
_cell.angle_gamma   90.00
#
_symmetry.space_group_name_H-M   'P 1'
#
loop_
_entity.id
_entity.type
_entity.pdbx_description
1 polymer ?
#
loop_
_entity_poly.entity_id
_entity_poly.type
_entity_poly.pdbx_seq_one_letter_code
_entity_poly.pdbx_strand_id
1 'polypeptide(L)'
;MKKILLVLILFSTLSHYGQTLSETHIIYGYKNIIIMDNGQKFTIVNETPFYEVHDNSIPQLYELKDHVLRLNRVIVMRDDEGTYKKLIEWVKHQMTFYELRKIDSSLYKENKITNLDSMME
;
A
#
# COMPACT_ATOMS: atom_id res chain seq x y z
N MET A 1 39.96 -10.51 -9.94
CA MET A 1 38.72 -10.08 -10.63
C MET A 1 37.45 -10.75 -10.11
N LYS A 2 37.46 -12.05 -9.70
CA LYS A 2 36.26 -12.73 -9.17
C LYS A 2 35.66 -12.11 -7.89
N LYS A 3 36.50 -11.51 -7.02
CA LYS A 3 36.05 -10.87 -5.76
C LYS A 3 35.23 -9.59 -5.98
N ILE A 4 35.44 -8.88 -7.10
CA ILE A 4 34.73 -7.62 -7.42
C ILE A 4 33.29 -7.92 -7.88
N LEU A 5 33.09 -9.04 -8.58
CA LEU A 5 31.76 -9.47 -9.03
C LEU A 5 30.84 -9.78 -7.84
N LEU A 6 31.37 -10.41 -6.79
CA LEU A 6 30.61 -10.75 -5.58
C LEU A 6 30.14 -9.49 -4.82
N VAL A 7 30.97 -8.43 -4.81
CA VAL A 7 30.62 -7.15 -4.19
C VAL A 7 29.51 -6.44 -4.99
N LEU A 8 29.56 -6.46 -6.32
CA LEU A 8 28.51 -5.89 -7.17
C LEU A 8 27.14 -6.57 -6.98
N ILE A 9 27.11 -7.90 -6.79
CA ILE A 9 25.88 -8.66 -6.53
C ILE A 9 25.28 -8.31 -5.16
N LEU A 10 26.13 -8.04 -4.16
CA LEU A 10 25.68 -7.69 -2.81
C LEU A 10 25.07 -6.28 -2.71
N PHE A 11 25.40 -5.36 -3.63
CA PHE A 11 24.82 -4.01 -3.63
C PHE A 11 23.41 -3.94 -4.21
N SER A 12 23.02 -4.89 -5.08
CA SER A 12 21.67 -4.90 -5.69
C SER A 12 20.54 -5.35 -4.75
N THR A 13 20.83 -5.93 -3.59
CA THR A 13 19.79 -6.45 -2.67
C THR A 13 19.27 -5.40 -1.68
N LEU A 14 19.87 -4.21 -1.62
CA LEU A 14 19.51 -3.17 -0.63
C LEU A 14 18.18 -2.45 -0.93
N SER A 15 17.61 -2.62 -2.13
CA SER A 15 16.48 -1.82 -2.61
C SER A 15 15.09 -2.31 -2.16
N HIS A 16 14.98 -3.37 -1.34
CA HIS A 16 13.68 -3.98 -1.00
C HIS A 16 13.47 -4.26 0.51
N TYR A 17 14.35 -3.75 1.38
CA TYR A 17 14.34 -4.06 2.82
C TYR A 17 13.03 -3.71 3.53
N GLY A 18 12.35 -2.65 3.10
CA GLY A 18 11.06 -2.25 3.68
C GLY A 18 9.94 -3.26 3.42
N GLN A 19 9.91 -3.86 2.23
CA GLN A 19 8.91 -4.85 1.90
C GLN A 19 9.15 -6.13 2.70
N THR A 20 10.40 -6.60 2.79
CA THR A 20 10.75 -7.81 3.56
C THR A 20 10.32 -7.77 5.03
N LEU A 21 10.17 -6.59 5.62
CA LEU A 21 9.70 -6.43 6.99
C LEU A 21 8.18 -6.22 7.11
N SER A 22 7.49 -5.98 5.99
CA SER A 22 6.04 -5.90 5.98
C SER A 22 5.44 -7.29 6.04
N GLU A 23 4.33 -7.44 6.77
CA GLU A 23 3.51 -8.65 6.68
C GLU A 23 2.76 -8.73 5.33
N THR A 24 2.68 -7.63 4.59
CA THR A 24 2.00 -7.51 3.29
C THR A 24 3.02 -7.21 2.19
N HIS A 25 3.22 -8.15 1.27
CA HIS A 25 4.11 -7.92 0.13
C HIS A 25 3.31 -7.75 -1.17
N ILE A 26 3.69 -6.75 -1.95
CA ILE A 26 3.11 -6.50 -3.28
C ILE A 26 4.12 -6.93 -4.32
N ILE A 27 3.77 -7.94 -5.11
CA ILE A 27 4.61 -8.45 -6.20
C ILE A 27 4.36 -7.72 -7.52
N TYR A 28 3.18 -7.12 -7.68
CA TYR A 28 2.82 -6.38 -8.89
C TYR A 28 1.71 -5.38 -8.62
N GLY A 29 1.91 -4.13 -9.04
CA GLY A 29 0.88 -3.09 -9.05
C GLY A 29 0.88 -2.40 -10.42
N TYR A 30 -0.26 -2.43 -11.12
CA TYR A 30 -0.40 -1.74 -12.41
C TYR A 30 -1.83 -1.27 -12.66
N LYS A 31 -1.96 0.01 -13.03
CA LYS A 31 -3.23 0.70 -13.27
C LYS A 31 -4.20 0.53 -12.10
N ASN A 32 -5.11 -0.43 -12.21
CA ASN A 32 -6.22 -0.66 -11.29
C ASN A 32 -6.11 -2.02 -10.59
N ILE A 33 -4.97 -2.70 -10.65
CA ILE A 33 -4.77 -4.03 -10.06
C ILE A 33 -3.56 -4.04 -9.15
N ILE A 34 -3.70 -4.69 -7.99
CA ILE A 34 -2.61 -5.04 -7.08
C ILE A 34 -2.64 -6.55 -6.86
N ILE A 35 -1.48 -7.18 -6.97
CA ILE A 35 -1.27 -8.61 -6.71
C ILE A 35 -0.30 -8.74 -5.54
N MET A 36 -0.72 -9.48 -4.52
CA MET A 36 0.08 -9.80 -3.35
C MET A 36 0.92 -11.06 -3.58
N ASP A 37 1.97 -11.24 -2.78
CA ASP A 37 2.85 -12.41 -2.81
C ASP A 37 2.15 -13.76 -2.58
N ASN A 38 1.04 -13.75 -1.84
CA ASN A 38 0.17 -14.91 -1.64
C ASN A 38 -0.73 -15.23 -2.86
N GLY A 39 -0.58 -14.50 -3.97
CA GLY A 39 -1.37 -14.67 -5.19
C GLY A 39 -2.75 -14.00 -5.16
N GLN A 40 -3.15 -13.37 -4.05
CA GLN A 40 -4.41 -12.62 -3.98
C GLN A 40 -4.35 -11.41 -4.89
N LYS A 41 -5.38 -11.28 -5.73
CA LYS A 41 -5.56 -10.17 -6.66
C LYS A 41 -6.65 -9.24 -6.12
N PHE A 42 -6.36 -7.95 -6.16
CA PHE A 42 -7.30 -6.91 -5.80
C PHE A 42 -7.45 -5.91 -6.94
N THR A 43 -8.68 -5.40 -7.10
CA THR A 43 -8.96 -4.23 -7.93
C THR A 43 -8.91 -2.98 -7.07
N ILE A 44 -8.16 -1.97 -7.50
CA ILE A 44 -8.13 -0.65 -6.86
C ILE A 44 -9.47 0.04 -7.10
N VAL A 45 -10.11 0.46 -6.01
CA VAL A 45 -11.38 1.18 -6.02
C VAL A 45 -11.15 2.68 -5.84
N ASN A 46 -10.24 3.04 -4.93
CA ASN A 46 -9.87 4.41 -4.66
C ASN A 46 -8.41 4.50 -4.24
N GLU A 47 -7.75 5.61 -4.56
CA GLU A 47 -6.41 5.93 -4.12
C GLU A 47 -6.40 7.34 -3.54
N THR A 48 -5.95 7.48 -2.29
CA THR A 48 -5.88 8.75 -1.58
C THR A 48 -4.42 9.08 -1.29
N PRO A 49 -3.85 10.13 -1.89
CA PRO A 49 -2.47 10.54 -1.64
C PRO A 49 -2.32 11.12 -0.23
N PHE A 50 -1.11 11.10 0.33
CA PHE A 50 -0.86 11.45 1.76
C PHE A 50 -1.41 12.81 2.20
N TYR A 51 -1.50 13.80 1.31
CA TYR A 51 -1.98 15.15 1.62
C TYR A 51 -3.51 15.25 1.71
N GLU A 52 -4.23 14.23 1.22
CA GLU A 52 -5.70 14.11 1.32
C GLU A 52 -6.12 13.08 2.40
N VAL A 53 -5.16 12.43 3.08
CA VAL A 53 -5.46 11.50 4.15
C VAL A 53 -5.78 12.27 5.44
N HIS A 54 -7.07 12.35 5.76
CA HIS A 54 -7.59 12.97 6.98
C HIS A 54 -7.90 11.95 8.10
N ASP A 55 -7.61 10.66 7.88
CA ASP A 55 -7.84 9.59 8.84
C ASP A 55 -6.79 9.61 9.95
N ASN A 56 -7.15 10.12 11.13
CA ASN A 56 -6.27 10.24 12.30
C ASN A 56 -5.78 8.88 12.84
N SER A 57 -6.39 7.75 12.45
CA SER A 57 -5.91 6.41 12.81
C SER A 57 -4.72 5.93 11.97
N ILE A 58 -4.33 6.71 10.95
CA ILE A 58 -3.21 6.42 10.05
C ILE A 58 -2.11 7.43 10.35
N PRO A 59 -1.01 7.02 10.98
CA PRO A 59 0.08 7.93 11.28
C PRO A 59 0.80 8.35 10.00
N GLN A 60 1.09 9.65 9.88
CA GLN A 60 1.87 10.23 8.78
C GLN A 60 3.31 9.67 8.73
N LEU A 61 3.83 9.19 9.87
CA LEU A 61 5.16 8.61 10.01
C LEU A 61 5.05 7.19 10.56
N TYR A 62 5.86 6.28 10.05
CA TYR A 62 5.97 4.91 10.54
C TYR A 62 7.41 4.60 10.94
N GLU A 63 7.61 4.15 12.18
CA GLU A 63 8.92 3.77 12.70
C GLU A 63 9.17 2.28 12.43
N LEU A 64 10.16 2.00 11.59
CA LEU A 64 10.61 0.65 11.23
C LEU A 64 12.09 0.49 11.61
N LYS A 65 12.34 -0.08 12.79
CA LYS A 65 13.69 -0.20 13.38
C LYS A 65 14.39 1.18 13.38
N ASP A 66 15.53 1.32 12.72
CA ASP A 66 16.32 2.56 12.63
C ASP A 66 15.85 3.53 11.51
N HIS A 67 14.63 3.34 11.00
CA HIS A 67 14.11 4.09 9.87
C HIS A 67 12.73 4.66 10.13
N VAL A 68 12.56 5.96 9.86
CA VAL A 68 11.26 6.61 9.82
C VAL A 68 10.80 6.73 8.36
N LEU A 69 9.70 6.07 8.03
CA LEU A 69 9.05 6.13 6.72
C LEU A 69 7.91 7.14 6.76
N ARG A 70 7.62 7.79 5.62
CA ARG A 70 6.53 8.75 5.47
C ARG A 70 5.36 8.12 4.73
N LEU A 71 4.14 8.45 5.15
CA LEU A 71 2.94 8.05 4.44
C LEU A 71 3.03 8.53 2.99
N ASN A 72 2.76 7.64 2.04
CA ASN A 72 2.73 7.96 0.62
C ASN A 72 1.28 8.07 0.13
N ARG A 73 0.50 7.02 0.39
CA ARG A 73 -0.90 6.91 -0.03
C ARG A 73 -1.63 5.83 0.74
N VAL A 74 -2.95 5.91 0.69
CA VAL A 74 -3.89 4.91 1.17
C VAL A 74 -4.71 4.43 -0.02
N ILE A 75 -4.72 3.12 -0.25
CA ILE A 75 -5.42 2.51 -1.38
C ILE A 75 -6.56 1.66 -0.84
N VAL A 76 -7.77 1.91 -1.31
CA VAL A 76 -8.91 1.03 -1.07
C VAL A 76 -9.02 0.06 -2.22
N MET A 77 -9.04 -1.22 -1.91
CA MET A 77 -9.08 -2.29 -2.88
C MET A 77 -10.23 -3.24 -2.59
N ARG A 78 -10.68 -3.94 -3.64
CA ARG A 78 -11.74 -4.94 -3.58
C ARG A 78 -11.25 -6.24 -4.20
N ASP A 79 -11.45 -7.36 -3.52
CA ASP A 79 -11.20 -8.68 -4.09
C ASP A 79 -12.36 -9.15 -4.98
N ASP A 80 -12.20 -10.34 -5.56
CA ASP A 80 -13.19 -10.94 -6.45
C ASP A 80 -14.47 -11.37 -5.70
N GLU A 81 -14.39 -11.55 -4.38
CA GLU A 81 -15.54 -11.86 -3.50
C GLU A 81 -16.31 -10.60 -3.08
N GLY A 82 -15.82 -9.41 -3.44
CA GLY A 82 -16.44 -8.13 -3.12
C GLY A 82 -16.10 -7.59 -1.72
N THR A 83 -15.12 -8.17 -1.05
CA THR A 83 -14.61 -7.69 0.25
C THR A 83 -13.66 -6.51 0.02
N TYR A 84 -13.81 -5.48 0.84
CA TYR A 84 -12.98 -4.27 0.78
C TYR A 84 -11.84 -4.32 1.80
N LYS A 85 -10.64 -3.94 1.36
CA LYS A 85 -9.46 -3.80 2.22
C LYS A 85 -8.79 -2.46 1.98
N LYS A 86 -8.15 -1.94 3.03
CA LYS A 86 -7.35 -0.72 2.99
C LYS A 86 -5.88 -1.13 2.99
N LEU A 87 -5.13 -0.73 1.98
CA LEU A 87 -3.69 -0.90 1.90
C LEU A 87 -3.03 0.45 2.14
N ILE A 88 -2.24 0.55 3.19
CA ILE A 88 -1.52 1.78 3.55
C ILE A 88 -0.07 1.61 3.14
N GLU A 89 0.49 2.61 2.45
CA GLU A 89 1.85 2.58 1.93
C GLU A 89 2.68 3.69 2.59
N TRP A 90 3.77 3.32 3.26
CA TRP A 90 4.80 4.24 3.74
C TRP A 90 6.09 4.04 2.95
N VAL A 91 6.80 5.14 2.66
CA VAL A 91 8.01 5.15 1.83
C VAL A 91 9.15 5.93 2.46
N LYS A 92 10.39 5.49 2.18
CA LYS A 92 11.63 6.25 2.41
C LYS A 92 12.67 5.81 1.37
N HIS A 93 13.04 6.71 0.44
CA HIS A 93 13.95 6.38 -0.66
C HIS A 93 13.48 5.12 -1.44
N GLN A 94 14.24 4.03 -1.38
CA GLN A 94 13.93 2.75 -2.02
C GLN A 94 13.19 1.77 -1.09
N MET A 95 12.86 2.19 0.13
CA MET A 95 12.11 1.36 1.08
C MET A 95 10.63 1.67 1.00
N THR A 96 9.82 0.63 0.84
CA THR A 96 8.36 0.72 0.93
C THR A 96 7.87 -0.27 1.95
N PHE A 97 7.00 0.15 2.85
CA PHE A 97 6.34 -0.68 3.83
C PHE A 97 4.82 -0.62 3.59
N TYR A 98 4.19 -1.78 3.62
CA TYR A 98 2.74 -1.91 3.44
C TYR A 98 2.06 -2.37 4.72
N GLU A 99 0.84 -1.93 4.94
CA GLU A 99 -0.04 -2.50 5.96
C GLU A 99 -1.42 -2.74 5.34
N LEU A 100 -1.94 -3.95 5.50
CA LEU A 100 -3.28 -4.32 5.03
C LEU A 100 -4.26 -4.34 6.20
N ARG A 101 -5.25 -3.44 6.17
CA ARG A 101 -6.35 -3.38 7.15
C ARG A 101 -7.65 -3.83 6.53
N LYS A 102 -8.49 -4.52 7.32
CA LYS A 102 -9.88 -4.79 6.95
C LYS A 102 -10.67 -3.48 7.00
N ILE A 103 -11.59 -3.30 6.06
CA ILE A 103 -12.57 -2.21 6.08
C ILE A 103 -13.91 -2.80 6.51
N ASP A 104 -14.63 -2.11 7.39
CA ASP A 104 -16.05 -2.43 7.58
C ASP A 104 -16.80 -2.04 6.30
N SER A 105 -17.19 -3.07 5.53
CA SER A 105 -17.82 -2.93 4.23
C SER A 105 -19.12 -2.11 4.24
N SER A 106 -19.75 -1.93 5.42
CA SER A 106 -20.93 -1.10 5.60
C SER A 106 -20.65 0.39 5.32
N LEU A 107 -19.53 0.91 5.83
CA LEU A 107 -19.13 2.32 5.72
C LEU A 107 -18.76 2.74 4.29
N TYR A 108 -18.31 1.81 3.45
CA TYR A 108 -17.88 2.12 2.08
C TYR A 108 -19.01 2.08 1.07
N LYS A 109 -20.07 1.28 1.31
CA LYS A 109 -21.26 1.27 0.46
C LYS A 109 -22.06 2.57 0.61
N GLU A 110 -22.13 3.10 1.82
CA GLU A 110 -22.87 4.33 2.14
C GLU A 110 -22.25 5.56 1.47
N ASN A 111 -20.93 5.75 1.60
CA ASN A 111 -20.20 6.89 1.01
C ASN A 111 -20.24 6.96 -0.53
N LYS A 112 -20.48 5.83 -1.21
CA LYS A 112 -20.61 5.79 -2.67
C LYS A 112 -22.02 6.21 -3.15
N ILE A 113 -23.03 6.02 -2.32
CA ILE A 113 -24.41 6.48 -2.60
C ILE A 113 -24.49 7.99 -2.36
N THR A 114 -23.93 8.47 -1.24
CA THR A 114 -23.95 9.90 -0.89
C THR A 114 -23.18 10.78 -1.90
N ASN A 115 -22.07 10.30 -2.45
CA ASN A 115 -21.33 11.03 -3.49
C ASN A 115 -21.99 10.97 -4.88
N LEU A 116 -22.92 10.04 -5.14
CA LEU A 116 -23.68 10.03 -6.39
C LEU A 116 -24.83 11.05 -6.34
N ASP A 117 -25.52 11.12 -5.20
CA ASP A 117 -26.64 12.04 -5.01
C ASP A 117 -26.18 13.52 -4.99
N SER A 118 -24.99 13.81 -4.45
CA SER A 118 -24.42 15.17 -4.44
C SER A 118 -23.88 15.66 -5.79
N MET A 119 -23.74 14.76 -6.77
CA MET A 119 -23.35 15.11 -8.16
C MET A 119 -24.56 15.26 -9.09
N MET A 120 -25.78 14.99 -8.59
CA MET A 120 -27.04 15.09 -9.32
C MET A 120 -27.92 16.28 -8.88
N GLU A 121 -27.47 17.08 -7.90
CA GLU A 121 -27.99 18.42 -7.58
C GLU A 121 -27.22 19.52 -8.33
#